data_AF-A0A4R5KZ46-F1
#
_entry.id   AF-A0A4R5KZ46-F1
#
_cell.length_a   1.000
_cell.length_b   1.000
_cell.length_c   1.000
_cell.angle_alpha   90.00
_cell.angle_beta   90.00
_cell.angle_gamma   90.00
#
_symmetry.space_group_name_H-M   'P 1'
#
loop_
_entity.id
_entity.type
_entity.pdbx_description
1 polymer ?
#
loop_
_entity_poly.entity_id
_entity_poly.type
_entity_poly.pdbx_seq_one_letter_code
_entity_poly.pdbx_strand_id
1 'polypeptide(L)'
;MDKYEVSDVQREYLAILEKVDQLRKVGIKKQLYGTRDFTDLRQQIESIRDVETLEKFKLNGYLDQLINLTIACGEVCCKFVIKVGSPLQKFACDSCPIMNLENWYYDD
;
A
#
# COMPACT_ATOMS: atom_id res chain seq x y z
N MET A 1 -0.71 19.82 10.34
CA MET A 1 -1.51 18.62 10.10
C MET A 1 -2.49 18.45 11.24
N ASP A 2 -3.80 18.45 11.00
CA ASP A 2 -4.83 18.30 12.03
C ASP A 2 -5.26 16.83 12.24
N LYS A 3 -6.14 16.58 13.23
CA LYS A 3 -6.60 15.22 13.54
C LYS A 3 -7.43 14.58 12.41
N TYR A 4 -8.12 15.38 11.60
CA TYR A 4 -8.87 14.88 10.45
C TYR A 4 -7.91 14.40 9.37
N GLU A 5 -6.86 15.16 9.08
CA GLU A 5 -5.82 14.77 8.14
C GLU A 5 -5.08 13.49 8.56
N VAL A 6 -4.79 13.31 9.85
CA VAL A 6 -4.19 12.05 10.35
C VAL A 6 -5.10 10.85 10.15
N SER A 7 -6.41 11.04 10.36
CA SER A 7 -7.41 9.98 10.19
C SER A 7 -7.55 9.58 8.71
N ASP A 8 -7.39 10.54 7.80
CA ASP A 8 -7.38 10.30 6.35
C ASP A 8 -6.15 9.48 5.95
N VAL A 9 -4.96 9.88 6.43
CA VAL A 9 -3.71 9.14 6.19
C VAL A 9 -3.82 7.69 6.71
N GLN A 10 -4.36 7.49 7.91
CA GLN A 10 -4.58 6.15 8.44
C GLN A 10 -5.47 5.30 7.52
N ARG A 11 -6.60 5.85 7.07
CA ARG A 11 -7.53 5.15 6.19
C ARG A 11 -6.87 4.77 4.87
N GLU A 12 -6.07 5.66 4.32
CA GLU A 12 -5.33 5.42 3.09
C GLU A 12 -4.30 4.31 3.24
N TYR A 13 -3.48 4.33 4.30
CA TYR A 13 -2.51 3.27 4.57
C TYR A 13 -3.17 1.90 4.75
N LEU A 14 -4.35 1.83 5.38
CA LEU A 14 -5.12 0.59 5.48
C LEU A 14 -5.62 0.10 4.12
N ALA A 15 -6.14 1.00 3.28
CA ALA A 15 -6.60 0.67 1.93
C ALA A 15 -5.45 0.15 1.05
N ILE A 16 -4.26 0.75 1.18
CA ILE A 16 -3.04 0.31 0.51
C ILE A 16 -2.65 -1.09 0.98
N LEU A 17 -2.61 -1.32 2.29
CA LEU A 17 -2.25 -2.63 2.84
C LEU A 17 -3.24 -3.73 2.43
N GLU A 18 -4.55 -3.42 2.39
CA GLU A 18 -5.55 -4.34 1.87
C GLU A 18 -5.31 -4.68 0.39
N LYS A 19 -4.98 -3.69 -0.43
CA LYS A 19 -4.67 -3.90 -1.85
C LYS A 19 -3.41 -4.76 -2.04
N VAL A 20 -2.38 -4.50 -1.24
CA VAL A 20 -1.16 -5.31 -1.16
C VAL A 20 -1.49 -6.76 -0.81
N ASP A 21 -2.33 -7.01 0.20
CA ASP A 21 -2.80 -8.34 0.59
C ASP A 21 -3.51 -9.07 -0.56
N GLN A 22 -4.37 -8.38 -1.29
CA GLN A 22 -5.08 -8.95 -2.45
C GLN A 22 -4.12 -9.34 -3.58
N LEU A 23 -3.23 -8.43 -3.99
CA LEU A 23 -2.26 -8.67 -5.07
C LEU A 23 -1.29 -9.79 -4.68
N ARG A 24 -0.90 -9.83 -3.42
CA ARG A 24 -0.02 -10.85 -2.92
C ARG A 24 -0.64 -12.25 -2.93
N LYS A 25 -1.92 -12.39 -2.61
CA LYS A 25 -2.64 -13.68 -2.77
C LYS A 25 -2.57 -14.18 -4.22
N VAL A 26 -2.59 -13.27 -5.20
CA VAL A 26 -2.35 -13.62 -6.61
C VAL A 26 -0.91 -14.08 -6.82
N GLY A 27 0.08 -13.32 -6.31
CA GLY A 27 1.50 -13.67 -6.40
C GLY A 27 1.84 -15.04 -5.79
N ILE A 28 1.28 -15.38 -4.62
CA ILE A 28 1.43 -16.68 -3.96
C ILE A 28 0.83 -17.80 -4.83
N LYS A 29 -0.39 -17.61 -5.35
CA LYS A 29 -1.01 -18.57 -6.28
C LYS A 29 -0.18 -18.80 -7.55
N LYS A 30 0.61 -17.80 -7.94
CA LYS A 30 1.52 -17.84 -9.09
C LYS A 30 2.96 -18.22 -8.72
N GLN A 31 3.20 -18.62 -7.47
CA GLN A 31 4.51 -19.04 -6.95
C GLN A 31 5.63 -17.98 -7.07
N LEU A 32 5.26 -16.69 -7.08
CA LEU A 32 6.23 -15.59 -7.15
C LEU A 32 6.70 -15.13 -5.78
N TYR A 33 5.84 -15.25 -4.76
CA TYR A 33 6.10 -14.80 -3.40
C TYR A 33 5.83 -15.89 -2.38
N GLY A 34 6.61 -15.90 -1.30
CA GLY A 34 6.34 -16.71 -0.13
C GLY A 34 5.20 -16.15 0.73
N THR A 35 4.79 -16.91 1.76
CA THR A 35 3.93 -16.42 2.84
C THR A 35 4.76 -15.57 3.82
N ARG A 36 4.13 -14.56 4.41
CA ARG A 36 4.72 -13.48 5.23
C ARG A 36 3.52 -12.87 5.91
N ASP A 37 3.65 -12.57 7.19
CA ASP A 37 2.56 -12.00 7.94
C ASP A 37 2.64 -10.46 7.85
N PHE A 38 1.49 -9.81 7.71
CA PHE A 38 1.36 -8.35 7.76
C PHE A 38 0.51 -7.88 8.96
N THR A 39 0.16 -8.81 9.87
CA THR A 39 -0.57 -8.50 11.09
C THR A 39 0.07 -7.36 11.87
N ASP A 40 1.40 -7.40 12.05
CA ASP A 40 2.13 -6.35 12.75
C ASP A 40 2.00 -4.99 12.04
N LEU A 41 2.34 -4.91 10.75
CA LEU A 41 2.20 -3.67 9.97
C LEU A 41 0.77 -3.11 10.00
N ARG A 42 -0.25 -3.97 9.93
CA ARG A 42 -1.66 -3.58 10.06
C ARG A 42 -1.94 -2.95 11.42
N GLN A 43 -1.52 -3.59 12.51
CA GLN A 43 -1.70 -3.08 13.87
C GLN A 43 -1.00 -1.72 14.06
N GLN A 44 0.19 -1.55 13.48
CA GLN A 44 0.92 -0.29 13.54
C GLN A 44 0.16 0.82 12.82
N ILE A 45 -0.42 0.56 11.64
CA ILE A 45 -1.26 1.53 10.93
C ILE A 45 -2.53 1.85 11.75
N GLU A 46 -3.20 0.84 12.31
CA GLU A 46 -4.41 1.02 13.14
C GLU A 46 -4.14 1.82 14.43
N SER A 47 -2.88 1.86 14.89
CA SER A 47 -2.46 2.62 16.07
C SER A 47 -2.26 4.11 15.82
N ILE A 48 -2.25 4.56 14.55
CA ILE A 48 -2.11 5.98 14.19
C ILE A 48 -3.37 6.73 14.62
N ARG A 49 -3.25 7.70 15.52
CA ARG A 49 -4.38 8.48 16.07
C ARG A 49 -4.15 9.99 16.02
N ASP A 50 -2.89 10.40 15.92
CA ASP A 50 -2.43 11.78 15.94
C ASP A 50 -1.09 11.91 15.20
N VAL A 51 -0.57 13.14 15.13
CA VAL A 51 0.68 13.45 14.43
C VAL A 51 1.87 12.71 15.07
N GLU A 52 1.91 12.61 16.39
CA GLU A 52 3.01 11.96 17.12
C GLU A 52 3.10 10.47 16.79
N THR A 53 1.96 9.77 16.80
CA THR A 53 1.89 8.34 16.43
C THR A 53 2.21 8.12 14.96
N LEU A 54 1.82 9.04 14.07
CA LEU A 54 2.22 8.99 12.66
C LEU A 54 3.73 9.19 12.49
N GLU A 55 4.34 10.14 13.19
CA GLU A 55 5.79 10.35 13.12
C GLU A 55 6.55 9.13 13.64
N LYS A 56 6.10 8.53 14.74
CA LYS A 56 6.66 7.25 15.25
C LYS A 56 6.52 6.13 14.23
N PHE A 57 5.37 6.02 13.55
CA PHE A 57 5.15 5.04 12.49
C PHE A 57 6.19 5.19 11.37
N LYS A 58 6.47 6.43 10.94
CA LYS A 58 7.49 6.73 9.93
C LYS A 58 8.91 6.43 10.43
N LEU A 59 9.27 6.93 11.61
CA LEU A 59 10.62 6.76 12.20
C LEU A 59 10.98 5.29 12.44
N ASN A 60 10.00 4.45 12.75
CA ASN A 60 10.20 3.01 12.95
C ASN A 60 10.30 2.22 11.63
N GLY A 61 10.26 2.89 10.46
CA GLY A 61 10.43 2.26 9.15
C GLY A 61 9.18 1.52 8.63
N TYR A 62 8.03 1.64 9.30
CA TYR A 62 6.80 0.99 8.83
C TYR A 62 6.26 1.61 7.54
N LEU A 63 6.50 2.91 7.32
CA LEU A 63 6.17 3.55 6.05
C LEU A 63 7.03 2.97 4.91
N ASP A 64 8.34 2.83 5.13
CA ASP A 64 9.24 2.23 4.14
C ASP A 64 8.89 0.76 3.88
N GLN A 65 8.47 0.03 4.91
CA GLN A 65 7.96 -1.32 4.76
C GLN A 65 6.71 -1.35 3.87
N LEU A 66 5.75 -0.45 4.10
CA LEU A 66 4.53 -0.35 3.28
C LEU A 66 4.87 -0.04 1.81
N ILE A 67 5.77 0.92 1.56
CA ILE A 67 6.21 1.32 0.21
C ILE A 67 6.94 0.17 -0.50
N ASN A 68 7.85 -0.53 0.17
CA ASN A 68 8.53 -1.68 -0.44
C ASN A 68 7.53 -2.79 -0.84
N LEU A 69 6.45 -2.96 -0.06
CA LEU A 69 5.39 -3.90 -0.38
C LEU A 69 4.55 -3.44 -1.58
N THR A 70 4.30 -2.14 -1.73
CA THR A 70 3.56 -1.62 -2.89
C THR A 70 4.31 -1.88 -4.19
N ILE A 71 5.62 -1.60 -4.21
CA ILE A 71 6.49 -1.83 -5.38
C ILE A 71 6.46 -3.31 -5.79
N ALA A 72 6.66 -4.22 -4.82
CA ALA A 72 6.60 -5.66 -5.08
C ALA A 72 5.23 -6.10 -5.61
N CYS A 73 4.13 -5.49 -5.14
CA CYS A 73 2.79 -5.85 -5.60
C CYS A 73 2.43 -5.23 -6.96
N GLY A 74 3.00 -4.08 -7.32
CA GLY A 74 2.83 -3.44 -8.62
C GLY A 74 3.19 -4.37 -9.78
N GLU A 75 4.29 -5.12 -9.65
CA GLU A 75 4.72 -6.10 -10.65
C GLU A 75 3.68 -7.22 -10.87
N VAL A 76 3.07 -7.71 -9.79
CA VAL A 76 2.02 -8.74 -9.88
C VAL A 76 0.74 -8.20 -10.51
N CYS A 77 0.37 -6.96 -10.18
CA CYS A 77 -0.80 -6.31 -10.78
C CYS A 77 -0.67 -6.24 -12.31
N CYS A 78 0.47 -5.74 -12.80
CA CYS A 78 0.77 -5.59 -14.22
C CYS A 78 0.92 -6.93 -14.96
N LYS A 79 1.40 -7.98 -14.29
CA LYS A 79 1.60 -9.30 -14.92
C LYS A 79 0.35 -10.18 -14.94
N PHE A 80 -0.51 -10.10 -13.93
CA PHE A 80 -1.56 -11.12 -13.73
C PHE A 80 -2.98 -10.60 -13.53
N VAL A 81 -3.15 -9.33 -13.15
CA VAL A 81 -4.48 -8.78 -12.82
C VAL A 81 -5.00 -7.90 -13.94
N ILE A 82 -4.15 -7.01 -14.46
CA ILE A 82 -4.49 -6.07 -15.51
C ILE A 82 -3.65 -6.39 -16.73
N LYS A 83 -4.29 -6.52 -17.90
CA LYS A 83 -3.56 -6.66 -19.15
C LYS A 83 -2.94 -5.31 -19.54
N VAL A 84 -1.61 -5.25 -19.60
CA VAL A 84 -0.87 -4.08 -20.08
C VAL A 84 -1.32 -3.73 -21.50
N GLY A 85 -1.55 -2.44 -21.75
CA GLY A 85 -2.07 -1.89 -23.00
C GLY A 85 -3.59 -1.97 -23.16
N SER A 86 -4.32 -2.49 -22.16
CA SER A 86 -5.79 -2.48 -22.21
C SER A 86 -6.35 -1.10 -21.78
N PRO A 87 -7.49 -0.66 -22.32
CA PRO A 87 -8.16 0.57 -21.86
C PRO A 87 -8.50 0.54 -20.36
N LEU A 88 -8.73 -0.66 -19.81
CA LEU A 88 -8.99 -0.88 -18.38
C LEU A 88 -7.76 -0.64 -17.50
N GLN A 89 -6.55 -0.66 -18.06
CA GLN A 89 -5.33 -0.43 -17.30
C GLN A 89 -5.31 0.96 -16.69
N LYS A 90 -5.61 1.99 -17.49
CA LYS A 90 -5.59 3.38 -17.01
C LYS A 90 -6.58 3.57 -15.87
N PHE A 91 -7.84 3.13 -16.06
CA PHE A 91 -8.86 3.23 -15.03
C PHE A 91 -8.49 2.48 -13.73
N ALA A 92 -7.95 1.27 -13.85
CA ALA A 92 -7.59 0.46 -12.69
C ALA A 92 -6.30 0.93 -11.99
N CYS A 93 -5.38 1.58 -12.70
CA CYS A 93 -4.20 2.22 -12.12
C CYS A 93 -4.55 3.56 -11.45
N ASP A 94 -5.36 4.41 -12.10
CA ASP A 94 -5.77 5.72 -11.58
C ASP A 94 -6.65 5.62 -10.32
N SER A 95 -7.34 4.48 -10.14
CA SER A 95 -8.14 4.19 -8.94
C SER A 95 -7.38 3.35 -7.89
N CYS A 96 -6.11 3.05 -8.13
CA CYS A 96 -5.33 2.19 -7.24
C CYS A 96 -4.74 3.01 -6.08
N PRO A 97 -5.02 2.67 -4.82
CA PRO A 97 -4.47 3.40 -3.67
C PRO A 97 -2.94 3.32 -3.58
N ILE A 98 -2.32 2.30 -4.18
CA ILE A 98 -0.86 2.20 -4.32
C ILE A 98 -0.30 3.35 -5.18
N MET A 99 -0.99 3.70 -6.28
CA MET A 99 -0.53 4.75 -7.20
C MET A 99 -0.58 6.13 -6.54
N ASN A 100 -1.61 6.37 -5.71
CA ASN A 100 -1.73 7.62 -4.94
C ASN A 100 -0.58 7.78 -3.94
N LEU A 101 -0.21 6.69 -3.24
CA LEU A 101 0.94 6.69 -2.32
C LEU A 101 2.26 6.96 -3.05
N GLU A 102 2.48 6.33 -4.21
CA GLU A 102 3.69 6.54 -4.99
C GLU A 102 3.80 7.99 -5.47
N ASN A 103 2.71 8.59 -5.96
CA ASN A 103 2.71 10.01 -6.33
C ASN A 103 3.03 10.91 -5.12
N TRP A 104 2.45 10.65 -3.94
CA TRP A 104 2.76 11.42 -2.74
C TRP A 104 4.20 11.27 -2.24
N TYR A 105 4.85 10.15 -2.52
CA TYR A 105 6.19 9.85 -2.03
C TYR A 105 7.30 10.24 -3.02
N TYR A 106 7.02 10.22 -4.32
CA TYR A 106 8.01 10.49 -5.37
C TYR A 106 7.86 11.85 -6.07
N ASP A 107 6.74 12.57 -5.90
CA ASP A 107 6.57 13.96 -6.41
C ASP A 107 7.00 15.05 -5.38
N ASP A 108 7.64 14.69 -4.27
CA ASP A 108 8.23 15.61 -3.28
C ASP A 108 9.78 15.62 -3.35
#